data_AF-A0A7Y0S1L6-F1
#
_entry.id   AF-A0A7Y0S1L6-F1
#
_cell.length_a   1.000
_cell.length_b   1.000
_cell.length_c   1.000
_cell.angle_alpha   90.00
_cell.angle_beta   90.00
_cell.angle_gamma   90.00
#
_symmetry.space_group_name_H-M   'P 1'
#
loop_
_entity.id
_entity.type
_entity.pdbx_description
1 polymer ?
#
loop_
_entity_poly.entity_id
_entity_poly.type
_entity_poly.pdbx_seq_one_letter_code
_entity_poly.pdbx_strand_id
1 'polypeptide(L)'
;ADAPASISVISREELDSRYYRDGTDALKSVPGVVVTGGGDTTDISIRGMGSKYTLILVDGKRQSTRETRPNSDGPGIEQGWLPPLQA
;
A
#
# COMPACT_ATOMS: atom_id res chain seq x y z
N ALA A 1 21.93 8.60 -9.01
CA ALA A 1 22.07 8.76 -7.56
C ALA A 1 21.41 7.54 -6.94
N ASP A 2 22.21 6.59 -6.48
CA ASP A 2 21.69 5.39 -5.82
C ASP A 2 21.12 5.78 -4.47
N ALA A 3 19.84 5.47 -4.24
CA ALA A 3 19.31 5.53 -2.90
C ALA A 3 19.87 4.32 -2.12
N PRO A 4 20.37 4.49 -0.88
CA PRO A 4 20.89 3.39 -0.07
C PRO A 4 19.76 2.51 0.51
N ALA A 5 18.77 2.16 -0.30
CA ALA A 5 17.62 1.35 0.04
C ALA A 5 17.18 0.52 -1.17
N SER A 6 16.56 -0.64 -0.94
CA SER A 6 15.90 -1.36 -2.04
C SER A 6 14.60 -0.66 -2.37
N ILE A 7 14.55 -0.01 -3.54
CA ILE A 7 13.39 0.73 -4.02
C ILE A 7 12.88 0.05 -5.29
N SER A 8 11.56 -0.04 -5.41
CA SER A 8 10.89 -0.42 -6.64
C SER A 8 9.97 0.73 -7.04
N VAL A 9 10.02 1.12 -8.31
CA VAL A 9 9.19 2.17 -8.87
C VAL A 9 8.24 1.50 -9.85
N ILE A 10 6.93 1.61 -9.58
CA ILE A 10 5.88 1.21 -10.53
C ILE A 10 5.59 2.44 -11.38
N SER A 11 5.85 2.36 -12.68
CA SER A 11 5.60 3.47 -13.60
C SER A 11 4.13 3.54 -14.04
N ARG A 12 3.72 4.66 -14.64
CA ARG A 12 2.35 4.81 -15.18
C ARG A 12 2.10 3.78 -16.28
N GLU A 13 3.08 3.51 -17.13
CA GLU A 13 2.96 2.54 -18.21
C GLU A 13 2.76 1.12 -17.68
N GLU A 14 3.41 0.76 -16.56
CA GLU A 14 3.19 -0.53 -15.91
C GLU A 14 1.77 -0.62 -15.32
N LEU A 15 1.26 0.46 -14.71
CA LEU A 15 -0.12 0.53 -14.23
C LEU A 15 -1.14 0.42 -15.37
N ASP A 16 -0.85 0.95 -16.55
CA ASP A 16 -1.73 0.88 -17.71
C ASP A 16 -1.66 -0.48 -18.43
N SER A 17 -0.56 -1.21 -18.27
CA SER A 17 -0.35 -2.53 -18.90
C SER A 17 -1.22 -3.65 -18.32
N ARG A 18 -1.75 -3.45 -17.10
CA ARG A 18 -2.56 -4.42 -16.38
C ARG A 18 -3.78 -3.74 -15.78
N TYR A 19 -4.88 -4.48 -15.68
CA TYR A 19 -6.05 -4.00 -14.96
C TYR A 19 -5.84 -4.17 -13.46
N TYR A 20 -5.51 -3.08 -12.79
CA TYR A 20 -5.50 -2.99 -11.32
C TYR A 20 -6.78 -2.32 -10.83
N ARG A 21 -7.39 -2.86 -9.78
CA ARG A 21 -8.59 -2.24 -9.17
C ARG A 21 -8.26 -1.03 -8.31
N ASP A 22 -7.17 -1.10 -7.56
CA ASP A 22 -6.73 -0.09 -6.61
C ASP A 22 -5.21 -0.17 -6.43
N GLY A 23 -4.63 0.78 -5.70
CA GLY A 23 -3.19 0.83 -5.46
C GLY A 23 -2.62 -0.40 -4.75
N THR A 24 -3.45 -1.20 -4.10
CA THR A 24 -3.03 -2.33 -3.27
C THR A 24 -2.92 -3.59 -4.12
N ASP A 25 -3.75 -3.67 -5.15
CA ASP A 25 -3.64 -4.64 -6.22
C ASP A 25 -2.38 -4.39 -7.06
N ALA A 26 -2.06 -3.11 -7.33
CA ALA A 26 -0.80 -2.74 -7.99
C ALA A 26 0.43 -3.20 -7.18
N LEU A 27 0.39 -3.09 -5.85
CA LEU A 27 1.50 -3.50 -4.98
C LEU A 27 1.77 -5.02 -5.00
N LYS A 28 0.84 -5.86 -5.47
CA LYS A 28 1.04 -7.32 -5.56
C LYS A 28 2.07 -7.70 -6.63
N SER A 29 2.37 -6.84 -7.60
CA SER A 29 3.43 -7.11 -8.59
C SER A 29 4.84 -6.94 -8.00
N VAL A 30 4.98 -6.29 -6.84
CA VAL A 30 6.27 -5.97 -6.24
C VAL A 30 6.78 -7.15 -5.41
N PRO A 31 7.99 -7.67 -5.69
CA PRO A 31 8.59 -8.74 -4.90
C PRO A 31 8.76 -8.37 -3.43
N GLY A 32 8.38 -9.28 -2.53
CA GLY A 32 8.52 -9.08 -1.08
C GLY A 32 7.39 -8.26 -0.44
N VAL A 33 6.38 -7.88 -1.22
CA VAL A 33 5.10 -7.34 -0.73
C VAL A 33 4.08 -8.46 -0.67
N VAL A 34 3.41 -8.59 0.47
CA VAL A 34 2.31 -9.53 0.68
C VAL A 34 1.08 -8.74 1.10
N VAL A 35 0.03 -8.89 0.30
CA VAL A 35 -1.27 -8.27 0.55
C VAL A 35 -2.18 -9.34 1.15
N THR A 36 -2.56 -9.18 2.41
CA THR A 36 -3.37 -10.14 3.17
C THR A 36 -4.75 -9.57 3.45
N GLY A 37 -5.79 -10.41 3.41
CA GLY A 37 -7.17 -10.00 3.66
C GLY A 37 -8.06 -10.15 2.43
N GLY A 38 -9.16 -9.39 2.38
CA GLY A 38 -10.12 -9.42 1.27
C GLY A 38 -11.21 -8.38 1.41
N GLY A 39 -11.75 -7.94 0.27
CA GLY A 39 -12.73 -6.84 0.19
C GLY A 39 -12.13 -5.54 0.72
N ASP A 40 -12.89 -4.84 1.57
CA ASP A 40 -12.49 -3.56 2.17
C ASP A 40 -11.50 -3.74 3.34
N THR A 41 -11.18 -4.99 3.70
CA THR A 41 -10.28 -5.34 4.81
C THR A 41 -8.98 -5.94 4.29
N THR A 42 -8.09 -5.09 3.77
CA THR A 42 -6.83 -5.51 3.14
C THR A 42 -5.62 -4.85 3.82
N ASP A 43 -4.61 -5.64 4.15
CA ASP A 43 -3.40 -5.21 4.83
C ASP A 43 -2.16 -5.47 3.97
N ILE A 44 -1.21 -4.53 4.00
CA ILE A 44 0.10 -4.66 3.32
C ILE A 44 1.16 -5.06 4.34
N SER A 45 1.86 -6.15 4.04
CA SER A 45 3.05 -6.57 4.75
C SER A 45 4.25 -6.55 3.81
N ILE A 46 5.35 -5.95 4.25
CA ILE A 46 6.58 -5.81 3.46
C ILE A 46 7.69 -6.54 4.21
N ARG A 47 8.37 -7.48 3.54
CA ARG A 47 9.44 -8.29 4.13
C ARG A 47 9.02 -9.03 5.41
N GLY A 48 7.77 -9.51 5.45
CA GLY A 48 7.21 -10.21 6.62
C GLY A 48 6.84 -9.32 7.80
N MET A 49 7.03 -8.00 7.70
CA MET A 49 6.57 -7.05 8.71
C MET A 49 5.12 -6.68 8.43
N GLY A 50 4.28 -6.75 9.46
CA GLY A 50 2.86 -6.39 9.35
C GLY A 50 2.63 -4.91 9.03
N SER A 51 1.40 -4.59 8.67
CA SER A 51 0.91 -3.27 8.26
C SER A 51 1.24 -2.12 9.22
N LYS A 52 1.44 -2.38 10.53
CA LYS A 52 1.90 -1.38 11.51
C LYS A 52 3.31 -0.82 11.22
N TYR A 53 4.12 -1.60 10.53
CA TYR A 53 5.51 -1.24 10.19
C TYR A 53 5.63 -0.69 8.76
N THR A 54 4.52 -0.55 8.04
CA THR A 54 4.48 -0.01 6.68
C THR A 54 3.96 1.43 6.71
N LEU A 55 4.74 2.37 6.20
CA LEU A 55 4.32 3.78 6.05
C LEU A 55 3.72 4.01 4.66
N ILE A 56 2.46 4.45 4.61
CA ILE A 56 1.79 4.87 3.38
C ILE A 56 1.77 6.41 3.31
N LEU A 57 2.24 6.96 2.19
CA LEU A 57 2.23 8.40 1.90
C LEU A 57 1.51 8.64 0.58
N VAL A 58 0.63 9.64 0.54
CA VAL A 58 0.06 10.20 -0.70
C VAL A 58 0.52 11.65 -0.78
N ASP A 59 1.23 12.00 -1.85
CA ASP A 59 1.84 13.33 -2.03
C ASP A 59 2.66 13.81 -0.80
N GLY A 60 3.40 12.89 -0.18
CA GLY A 60 4.20 13.15 1.02
C GLY A 60 3.40 13.25 2.33
N LYS A 61 2.07 13.12 2.29
CA LYS A 61 1.21 13.15 3.48
C LYS A 61 0.87 11.74 3.94
N ARG A 62 1.08 11.49 5.23
CA ARG A 62 0.80 10.20 5.87
C ARG A 62 -0.67 9.82 5.78
N GLN A 63 -0.92 8.63 5.26
CA GLN A 63 -2.23 7.97 5.28
C GLN A 63 -2.22 6.89 6.37
N SER A 64 -2.52 7.28 7.61
CA SER A 64 -2.69 6.33 8.72
C SER A 64 -3.58 6.94 9.79
N THR A 65 -4.49 6.15 10.35
CA THR A 65 -5.25 6.51 11.56
C THR A 65 -5.04 5.57 12.73
N ARG A 66 -4.14 4.59 12.60
CA ARG A 66 -3.86 3.61 13.67
C ARG A 66 -3.45 4.28 14.98
N GLU A 67 -2.68 5.35 14.89
CA GLU A 67 -2.22 6.14 16.03
C GLU A 67 -3.35 6.85 16.79
N THR A 68 -4.49 7.09 16.14
CA THR A 68 -5.62 7.85 16.70
C THR A 68 -6.77 6.96 17.17
N ARG A 69 -6.66 5.64 17.01
CA ARG A 69 -7.77 4.72 17.22
C ARG A 69 -7.52 3.85 18.47
N PRO A 70 -8.28 4.04 19.56
CA PRO A 70 -8.01 3.38 20.85
C PRO A 70 -7.98 1.85 20.79
N ASN A 71 -8.70 1.25 19.85
CA ASN A 71 -8.88 -0.21 19.72
C ASN A 71 -8.80 -0.69 18.26
N SER A 72 -7.98 -0.06 17.40
CA SER A 72 -8.02 -0.41 15.97
C SER A 72 -6.69 -0.84 15.39
N ASP A 73 -6.47 -2.14 15.50
CA ASP A 73 -5.60 -2.91 14.63
C ASP A 73 -6.37 -3.57 13.47
N GLY A 74 -7.61 -3.13 13.23
CA GLY A 74 -8.45 -3.63 12.15
C GLY A 74 -7.81 -3.37 10.77
N PRO A 75 -7.68 -4.39 9.91
CA PRO A 75 -7.06 -4.27 8.59
C PRO A 75 -7.94 -3.46 7.61
N GLY A 76 -7.32 -2.80 6.61
CA GLY A 76 -8.00 -2.26 5.42
C GLY A 76 -8.44 -0.80 5.42
N ILE A 77 -8.45 -0.12 6.56
CA ILE A 77 -9.00 1.25 6.64
C ILE A 77 -8.12 2.25 5.88
N GLU A 78 -6.79 2.09 5.95
CA GLU A 78 -5.85 3.00 5.31
C GLU A 78 -5.89 2.89 3.79
N GLN A 79 -6.30 1.73 3.27
CA GLN A 79 -6.37 1.47 1.83
C GLN A 79 -7.59 2.10 1.17
N GLY A 80 -8.69 2.25 1.90
CA GLY A 80 -9.86 2.99 1.44
C GLY A 80 -9.62 4.49 1.22
N TRP A 81 -8.47 5.01 1.63
CA TRP A 81 -8.09 6.42 1.44
C TRP A 81 -7.04 6.62 0.35
N LEU A 82 -6.64 5.53 -0.32
CA LEU A 82 -5.81 5.64 -1.50
C LEU A 82 -6.66 6.18 -2.65
N PRO A 83 -6.15 7.15 -3.42
CA PRO A 83 -6.83 7.62 -4.61
C PRO A 83 -6.98 6.48 -5.63
N PRO A 84 -8.00 6.54 -6.52
CA PRO A 84 -8.14 5.58 -7.59
C PRO A 84 -6.94 5.68 -8.53
N LEU A 85 -6.51 4.55 -9.09
CA LEU A 85 -5.34 4.50 -9.98
C LEU A 85 -5.53 5.28 -11.29
N GLN A 86 -6.78 5.56 -11.69
CA GLN A 86 -7.10 6.29 -12.92
C GLN A 86 -7.21 7.81 -12.75
N ALA A 87 -6.81 8.36 -11.58
CA ALA A 87 -6.75 9.81 -11.38
C ALA A 87 -5.68 10.47 -12.25
#